data_AF-U6DKQ1-F1
#
_entry.id   AF-U6DKQ1-F1
#
_cell.length_a   1.000
_cell.length_b   1.000
_cell.length_c   1.000
_cell.angle_alpha   90.00
_cell.angle_beta   90.00
_cell.angle_gamma   90.00
#
_symmetry.space_group_name_H-M   'P 1'
#
loop_
_entity.id
_entity.type
_entity.pdbx_description
1 polymer ?
#
loop_
_entity_poly.entity_id
_entity_poly.type
_entity_poly.pdbx_seq_one_letter_code
_entity_poly.pdbx_strand_id
1 'polypeptide(L)'
;MAVRKKDGGPNVKYYEAADTVTQFDNVRLWLGKNYKKYIQAEPPTNKSLSSLVVQLLQFQEEVFGKHVSNAPLTKLPIKCFLDFKAGGSLCHILAAAYKFKSDQGWRRYDFQNPSRMDRNVEMFMTIEKSLVQNNCLSRPNIFLCPEIEPKLLGKLKDIIKRHQGTVTEDKNNASHVVYPVPGNLEEEEWVRPVMKRDKQVLLHWGYYPDSYDTWIPASEIEAAVEDAPTPEKPRKVHAKWILDTDTFNEWMNEEDYEVNDDKSPVSRRKKISAKTLTDEVNSPDSDRRGKKGGDYKKRK
;
A
#
# COMPACT_ATOMS: atom_id res chain seq x y z
N MET A 1 -6.49 18.76 6.99
CA MET A 1 -5.99 17.87 8.06
C MET A 1 -5.79 16.48 7.49
N ALA A 2 -4.64 15.87 7.75
CA ALA A 2 -4.33 14.53 7.27
C ALA A 2 -5.02 13.48 8.15
N VAL A 3 -5.87 12.64 7.55
CA VAL A 3 -6.52 11.52 8.27
C VAL A 3 -6.15 10.23 7.56
N ARG A 4 -5.55 9.28 8.29
CA ARG A 4 -5.23 7.97 7.76
C ARG A 4 -6.52 7.26 7.33
N LYS A 5 -6.46 6.51 6.24
CA LYS A 5 -7.58 5.67 5.82
C LYS A 5 -7.92 4.65 6.91
N LYS A 6 -9.21 4.33 7.01
CA LYS A 6 -9.69 3.29 7.93
C LYS A 6 -9.25 1.88 7.49
N ASP A 7 -9.16 1.67 6.18
CA ASP A 7 -8.83 0.41 5.53
C ASP A 7 -7.99 0.63 4.27
N GLY A 8 -7.53 -0.47 3.67
CA GLY A 8 -6.73 -0.47 2.45
C GLY A 8 -7.54 -0.34 1.15
N GLY A 9 -8.84 0.01 1.22
CA GLY A 9 -9.75 0.04 0.07
C GLY A 9 -9.39 1.10 -0.99
N PRO A 10 -9.99 1.06 -2.18
CA PRO A 10 -9.64 1.98 -3.26
C PRO A 10 -9.99 3.44 -2.93
N ASN A 11 -9.12 4.37 -3.34
CA ASN A 11 -9.51 5.77 -3.46
C ASN A 11 -10.30 5.97 -4.76
N VAL A 12 -11.63 5.81 -4.70
CA VAL A 12 -12.50 5.90 -5.88
C VAL A 12 -12.34 7.24 -6.61
N LYS A 13 -12.27 8.36 -5.89
CA LYS A 13 -12.09 9.69 -6.47
C LYS A 13 -10.80 9.80 -7.29
N TYR A 14 -9.70 9.20 -6.81
CA TYR A 14 -8.46 9.14 -7.56
C TYR A 14 -8.65 8.41 -8.89
N TYR A 15 -9.29 7.25 -8.91
CA TYR A 15 -9.49 6.46 -10.13
C TYR A 15 -10.54 7.05 -11.09
N GLU A 16 -11.46 7.88 -10.59
CA GLU A 16 -12.44 8.59 -11.41
C GLU A 16 -11.93 9.93 -11.99
N ALA A 17 -10.83 10.48 -11.45
CA ALA A 17 -10.23 11.71 -11.93
C ALA A 17 -9.76 11.58 -13.39
N ALA A 18 -10.08 12.58 -14.22
CA ALA A 18 -9.91 12.51 -15.68
C ALA A 18 -8.44 12.25 -16.09
N ASP A 19 -7.49 12.87 -15.41
CA ASP A 19 -6.06 12.69 -15.62
C ASP A 19 -5.55 11.33 -15.15
N THR A 20 -6.15 10.69 -14.14
CA THR A 20 -5.87 9.26 -13.85
C THR A 20 -6.40 8.38 -14.96
N VAL A 21 -7.63 8.62 -15.41
CA VAL A 21 -8.26 7.84 -16.48
C VAL A 21 -7.42 7.91 -17.76
N THR A 22 -6.85 9.05 -18.10
CA THR A 22 -5.95 9.18 -19.26
C THR A 22 -4.68 8.34 -19.13
N GLN A 23 -4.15 8.10 -17.93
CA GLN A 23 -2.96 7.23 -17.75
C GLN A 23 -3.21 5.78 -18.18
N PHE A 24 -4.47 5.32 -18.23
CA PHE A 24 -4.82 4.00 -18.74
C PHE A 24 -4.63 3.84 -20.26
N ASP A 25 -4.31 4.89 -21.03
CA ASP A 25 -4.10 4.77 -22.47
C ASP A 25 -2.99 3.78 -22.81
N ASN A 26 -1.85 3.85 -22.11
CA ASN A 26 -0.73 2.92 -22.30
C ASN A 26 -1.14 1.48 -22.01
N VAL A 27 -1.92 1.28 -20.94
CA VAL A 27 -2.44 -0.03 -20.54
C VAL A 27 -3.41 -0.57 -21.58
N ARG A 28 -4.37 0.24 -22.02
CA ARG A 28 -5.37 -0.12 -23.03
C ARG A 28 -4.72 -0.50 -24.36
N LEU A 29 -3.76 0.29 -24.84
CA LEU A 29 -3.02 0.02 -26.07
C LEU A 29 -2.21 -1.28 -25.95
N TRP A 30 -1.55 -1.49 -24.81
CA TRP A 30 -0.79 -2.71 -24.57
C TRP A 30 -1.69 -3.95 -24.53
N LEU A 31 -2.85 -3.88 -23.88
CA LEU A 31 -3.86 -4.96 -23.89
C LEU A 31 -4.37 -5.23 -25.31
N GLY A 32 -4.66 -4.16 -26.07
CA GLY A 32 -5.08 -4.22 -27.48
C GLY A 32 -4.08 -4.93 -28.39
N LYS A 33 -2.79 -4.77 -28.11
CA LYS A 33 -1.71 -5.41 -28.87
C LYS A 33 -1.47 -6.87 -28.45
N ASN A 34 -1.40 -7.14 -27.15
CA ASN A 34 -0.88 -8.42 -26.63
C ASN A 34 -2.00 -9.42 -26.24
N TYR A 35 -3.20 -8.93 -25.91
CA TYR A 35 -4.31 -9.72 -25.41
C TYR A 35 -5.60 -9.54 -26.24
N LYS A 36 -5.47 -9.07 -27.50
CA LYS A 36 -6.58 -8.79 -28.42
C LYS A 36 -7.66 -9.86 -28.42
N LYS A 37 -7.29 -11.14 -28.50
CA LYS A 37 -8.23 -12.26 -28.58
C LYS A 37 -9.22 -12.35 -27.40
N TYR A 38 -8.84 -11.86 -26.23
CA TYR A 38 -9.68 -11.88 -25.02
C TYR A 38 -10.54 -10.64 -24.85
N ILE A 39 -10.23 -9.56 -25.57
CA ILE A 39 -10.91 -8.26 -25.41
C ILE A 39 -11.60 -7.77 -26.69
N GLN A 40 -11.38 -8.41 -27.84
CA GLN A 40 -11.91 -7.94 -29.12
C GLN A 40 -13.45 -7.93 -29.21
N ALA A 41 -14.11 -8.82 -28.47
CA ALA A 41 -15.57 -8.88 -28.44
C ALA A 41 -16.18 -7.66 -27.71
N GLU A 42 -15.46 -7.15 -26.71
CA GLU A 42 -15.84 -5.97 -25.94
C GLU A 42 -14.58 -5.17 -25.58
N PRO A 43 -14.06 -4.35 -26.52
CA PRO A 43 -12.81 -3.63 -26.30
C PRO A 43 -12.92 -2.67 -25.12
N PRO A 44 -11.98 -2.69 -24.16
CA PRO A 44 -12.05 -1.84 -22.99
C PRO A 44 -11.78 -0.37 -23.34
N THR A 45 -12.50 0.51 -22.66
CA THR A 45 -12.19 1.95 -22.56
C THR A 45 -11.35 2.21 -21.31
N ASN A 46 -10.63 3.33 -21.27
CA ASN A 46 -9.86 3.75 -20.09
C ASN A 46 -10.75 3.81 -18.83
N LYS A 47 -11.98 4.33 -18.96
CA LYS A 47 -12.96 4.37 -17.88
C LYS A 47 -13.33 2.97 -17.39
N SER A 48 -13.58 2.03 -18.30
CA SER A 48 -13.89 0.65 -17.91
C SER A 48 -12.72 -0.07 -17.23
N LEU A 49 -11.47 0.20 -17.65
CA LEU A 49 -10.28 -0.34 -16.99
C LEU A 49 -10.13 0.24 -15.58
N SER A 50 -10.30 1.55 -15.43
CA SER A 50 -10.26 2.21 -14.13
C SER A 50 -11.33 1.68 -13.18
N SER A 51 -12.57 1.53 -13.66
CA SER A 51 -13.66 0.93 -12.87
C SER A 51 -13.36 -0.51 -12.46
N LEU A 52 -12.73 -1.31 -13.33
CA LEU A 52 -12.32 -2.68 -12.99
C LEU A 52 -11.24 -2.69 -11.91
N VAL A 53 -10.26 -1.78 -11.97
CA VAL A 53 -9.23 -1.64 -10.91
C VAL A 53 -9.87 -1.32 -9.56
N VAL A 54 -10.82 -0.38 -9.52
CA VAL A 54 -11.57 -0.07 -8.29
C VAL A 54 -12.28 -1.31 -7.75
N GLN A 55 -12.95 -2.08 -8.60
CA GLN A 55 -13.65 -3.30 -8.19
C GLN A 55 -12.69 -4.38 -7.67
N LEU A 56 -11.53 -4.56 -8.31
CA LEU A 56 -10.50 -5.49 -7.86
C LEU A 56 -9.95 -5.08 -6.50
N LEU A 57 -9.61 -3.80 -6.31
CA LEU A 57 -9.11 -3.29 -5.03
C LEU A 57 -10.15 -3.42 -3.92
N GLN A 58 -11.42 -3.14 -4.22
CA GLN A 58 -12.52 -3.30 -3.27
C GLN A 58 -12.67 -4.77 -2.84
N PHE A 59 -12.73 -5.70 -3.80
CA PHE A 59 -12.82 -7.13 -3.51
C PHE A 59 -11.61 -7.63 -2.70
N GLN A 60 -10.40 -7.20 -3.09
CA GLN A 60 -9.18 -7.53 -2.35
C GLN A 60 -9.25 -7.06 -0.90
N GLU A 61 -9.72 -5.84 -0.63
CA GLU A 61 -9.84 -5.36 0.75
C GLU A 61 -10.93 -6.14 1.51
N GLU A 62 -12.10 -6.38 0.92
CA GLU A 62 -13.21 -7.09 1.57
C GLU A 62 -12.89 -8.56 1.90
N VAL A 63 -12.10 -9.23 1.06
CA VAL A 63 -11.85 -10.67 1.17
C VAL A 63 -10.46 -10.98 1.75
N PHE A 64 -9.47 -10.12 1.53
CA PHE A 64 -8.09 -10.32 1.99
C PHE A 64 -7.62 -9.23 2.96
N GLY A 65 -8.46 -8.27 3.32
CA GLY A 65 -8.08 -7.16 4.21
C GLY A 65 -7.70 -7.60 5.62
N LYS A 66 -7.06 -6.69 6.36
CA LYS A 66 -6.67 -6.85 7.77
C LYS A 66 -7.80 -7.34 8.69
N HIS A 67 -9.05 -7.01 8.35
CA HIS A 67 -10.22 -7.38 9.14
C HIS A 67 -10.70 -8.82 8.91
N VAL A 68 -10.17 -9.50 7.88
CA VAL A 68 -10.58 -10.86 7.51
C VAL A 68 -9.72 -11.88 8.24
N SER A 69 -10.37 -12.71 9.05
CA SER A 69 -9.71 -13.85 9.68
C SER A 69 -9.48 -14.96 8.64
N ASN A 70 -8.26 -15.52 8.60
CA ASN A 70 -7.87 -16.57 7.64
C ASN A 70 -8.07 -16.17 6.18
N ALA A 71 -7.63 -14.97 5.80
CA ALA A 71 -7.64 -14.51 4.42
C ALA A 71 -7.03 -15.57 3.47
N PRO A 72 -7.69 -15.90 2.35
CA PRO A 72 -7.24 -16.98 1.46
C PRO A 72 -5.96 -16.61 0.68
N LEU A 73 -5.67 -15.32 0.52
CA LEU A 73 -4.50 -14.80 -0.19
C LEU A 73 -3.91 -13.60 0.54
N THR A 74 -2.62 -13.34 0.34
CA THR A 74 -1.99 -12.06 0.67
C THR A 74 -2.40 -11.00 -0.34
N LYS A 75 -2.67 -9.78 0.12
CA LYS A 75 -3.00 -8.65 -0.76
C LYS A 75 -1.85 -8.34 -1.70
N LEU A 76 -2.21 -8.01 -2.94
CA LEU A 76 -1.28 -7.43 -3.90
C LEU A 76 -0.98 -5.98 -3.48
N PRO A 77 0.30 -5.56 -3.46
CA PRO A 77 0.68 -4.20 -3.13
C PRO A 77 0.00 -3.17 -4.03
N ILE A 78 -0.48 -2.06 -3.47
CA ILE A 78 -1.18 -1.01 -4.26
C ILE A 78 -0.31 -0.44 -5.39
N LYS A 79 1.02 -0.40 -5.22
CA LYS A 79 1.97 -0.01 -6.28
C LYS A 79 1.81 -0.83 -7.56
N CYS A 80 1.35 -2.09 -7.45
CA CYS A 80 1.07 -2.92 -8.61
C CYS A 80 -0.10 -2.38 -9.46
N PHE A 81 -1.04 -1.67 -8.84
CA PHE A 81 -2.20 -1.05 -9.50
C PHE A 81 -1.91 0.38 -9.98
N LEU A 82 -0.75 0.95 -9.64
CA LEU A 82 -0.34 2.31 -9.99
C LEU A 82 0.75 2.34 -11.09
N ASP A 83 1.19 1.19 -11.60
CA ASP A 83 2.16 1.10 -12.69
C ASP A 83 1.49 1.16 -14.07
N PHE A 84 1.18 2.37 -14.53
CA PHE A 84 0.52 2.63 -15.82
C PHE A 84 1.43 2.45 -17.05
N LYS A 85 2.68 1.99 -16.87
CA LYS A 85 3.62 1.79 -17.99
C LYS A 85 3.14 0.63 -18.88
N ALA A 86 3.47 0.72 -20.17
CA ALA A 86 3.22 -0.38 -21.10
C ALA A 86 4.01 -1.63 -20.65
N GLY A 87 3.32 -2.74 -20.40
CA GLY A 87 3.93 -3.96 -19.85
C GLY A 87 4.24 -3.88 -18.35
N GLY A 88 3.78 -2.83 -17.66
CA GLY A 88 3.88 -2.72 -16.21
C GLY A 88 2.95 -3.67 -15.46
N SER A 89 3.02 -3.67 -14.13
CA SER A 89 2.23 -4.59 -13.30
C SER A 89 0.72 -4.47 -13.54
N LEU A 90 0.20 -3.25 -13.74
CA LEU A 90 -1.22 -3.04 -14.00
C LEU A 90 -1.68 -3.68 -15.31
N CYS A 91 -0.81 -3.67 -16.34
CA CYS A 91 -1.06 -4.38 -17.60
C CYS A 91 -1.27 -5.88 -17.37
N HIS A 92 -0.41 -6.49 -16.55
CA HIS A 92 -0.46 -7.92 -16.24
C HIS A 92 -1.63 -8.31 -15.33
N ILE A 93 -2.04 -7.43 -14.41
CA ILE A 93 -3.26 -7.59 -13.60
C ILE A 93 -4.49 -7.66 -14.50
N LEU A 94 -4.69 -6.63 -15.34
CA LEU A 94 -5.86 -6.54 -16.20
C LEU A 94 -5.87 -7.63 -17.25
N ALA A 95 -4.72 -7.97 -17.83
CA ALA A 95 -4.61 -9.07 -18.79
C ALA A 95 -5.02 -10.42 -18.19
N ALA A 96 -4.55 -10.73 -16.97
CA ALA A 96 -4.94 -11.95 -16.27
C ALA A 96 -6.44 -11.96 -15.96
N ALA A 97 -7.01 -10.84 -15.51
CA ALA A 97 -8.45 -10.71 -15.26
C ALA A 97 -9.30 -10.93 -16.53
N TYR A 98 -8.94 -10.28 -17.65
CA TYR A 98 -9.67 -10.44 -18.92
C TYR A 98 -9.54 -11.85 -19.49
N LYS A 99 -8.35 -12.45 -19.42
CA LYS A 99 -8.16 -13.84 -19.79
C LYS A 99 -9.03 -14.76 -18.93
N PHE A 100 -9.03 -14.58 -17.61
CA PHE A 100 -9.84 -15.38 -16.70
C PHE A 100 -11.34 -15.23 -16.98
N LYS A 101 -11.84 -14.00 -17.15
CA LYS A 101 -13.24 -13.73 -17.55
C LYS A 101 -13.63 -14.47 -18.83
N SER A 102 -12.75 -14.44 -19.85
CA SER A 102 -12.95 -15.13 -21.13
C SER A 102 -12.99 -16.65 -20.95
N ASP A 103 -12.04 -17.22 -20.21
CA ASP A 103 -11.93 -18.66 -19.99
C ASP A 103 -13.13 -19.21 -19.18
N GLN A 104 -13.68 -18.40 -18.27
CA GLN A 104 -14.88 -18.73 -17.49
C GLN A 104 -16.20 -18.45 -18.23
N GLY A 105 -16.16 -17.91 -19.45
CA GLY A 105 -17.37 -17.55 -20.21
C GLY A 105 -18.22 -16.45 -19.55
N TRP A 106 -17.61 -15.57 -18.75
CA TRP A 106 -18.33 -14.54 -18.01
C TRP A 106 -18.72 -13.36 -18.89
N ARG A 107 -20.01 -13.01 -18.88
CA ARG A 107 -20.51 -11.78 -19.52
C ARG A 107 -19.95 -10.52 -18.84
N ARG A 108 -19.97 -10.48 -17.50
CA ARG A 108 -19.45 -9.37 -16.68
C ARG A 108 -18.73 -9.89 -15.43
N TYR A 109 -17.85 -9.08 -14.88
CA TYR A 109 -17.33 -9.28 -13.52
C TYR A 109 -18.46 -9.05 -12.51
N ASP A 110 -18.46 -9.87 -11.47
CA ASP A 110 -19.45 -9.79 -10.39
C ASP A 110 -18.78 -10.26 -9.11
N PHE A 111 -18.22 -9.29 -8.40
CA PHE A 111 -17.46 -9.49 -7.15
C PHE A 111 -18.36 -9.61 -5.93
N GLN A 112 -19.62 -9.18 -6.05
CA GLN A 112 -20.58 -9.16 -4.94
C GLN A 112 -21.42 -10.43 -4.88
N ASN A 113 -21.47 -11.22 -5.96
CA ASN A 113 -22.16 -12.50 -6.00
C ASN A 113 -21.41 -13.58 -5.19
N PRO A 114 -21.96 -14.08 -4.07
CA PRO A 114 -21.29 -15.08 -3.23
C PRO A 114 -21.01 -16.39 -3.97
N SER A 115 -21.84 -16.75 -4.96
CA SER A 115 -21.65 -17.97 -5.76
C SER A 115 -20.41 -17.91 -6.66
N ARG A 116 -19.81 -16.73 -6.82
CA ARG A 116 -18.57 -16.53 -7.58
C ARG A 116 -17.35 -16.34 -6.70
N MET A 117 -17.48 -16.40 -5.37
CA MET A 117 -16.40 -16.09 -4.44
C MET A 117 -15.14 -16.90 -4.73
N ASP A 118 -15.22 -18.23 -4.76
CA ASP A 118 -14.07 -19.11 -5.02
C ASP A 118 -13.40 -18.83 -6.36
N ARG A 119 -14.20 -18.55 -7.40
CA ARG A 119 -13.69 -18.22 -8.74
C ARG A 119 -13.04 -16.83 -8.78
N ASN A 120 -13.56 -15.86 -8.03
CA ASN A 120 -12.94 -14.56 -7.90
C ASN A 120 -11.60 -14.67 -7.14
N VAL A 121 -11.51 -15.51 -6.11
CA VAL A 121 -10.23 -15.82 -5.43
C VAL A 121 -9.24 -16.49 -6.39
N GLU A 122 -9.69 -17.47 -7.19
CA GLU A 122 -8.86 -18.13 -8.22
C GLU A 122 -8.35 -17.14 -9.29
N MET A 123 -9.15 -16.14 -9.63
CA MET A 123 -8.72 -15.04 -10.51
C MET A 123 -7.54 -14.26 -9.88
N PHE A 124 -7.60 -13.96 -8.59
CA PHE A 124 -6.49 -13.32 -7.88
C PHE A 124 -5.24 -14.20 -7.79
N MET A 125 -5.37 -15.52 -7.60
CA MET A 125 -4.24 -16.45 -7.72
C MET A 125 -3.60 -16.38 -9.12
N THR A 126 -4.42 -16.27 -10.16
CA THR A 126 -3.94 -16.15 -11.55
C THR A 126 -3.25 -14.81 -11.80
N ILE A 127 -3.78 -13.72 -11.24
CA ILE A 127 -3.17 -12.39 -11.28
C ILE A 127 -1.80 -12.40 -10.59
N GLU A 128 -1.73 -12.93 -9.36
CA GLU A 128 -0.47 -13.00 -8.60
C GLU A 128 0.59 -13.79 -9.36
N LYS A 129 0.22 -14.97 -9.88
CA LYS A 129 1.10 -15.80 -10.71
C LYS A 129 1.61 -15.04 -11.94
N SER A 130 0.74 -14.31 -12.62
CA SER A 130 1.10 -13.47 -13.78
C SER A 130 2.11 -12.39 -13.37
N LEU A 131 1.91 -11.72 -12.24
CA LEU A 131 2.82 -10.69 -11.75
C LEU A 131 4.20 -11.25 -11.42
N VAL A 132 4.28 -12.40 -10.75
CA VAL A 132 5.56 -13.06 -10.44
C VAL A 132 6.29 -13.48 -11.72
N GLN A 133 5.59 -14.09 -12.67
CA GLN A 133 6.18 -14.55 -13.93
C GLN A 133 6.74 -13.41 -14.80
N ASN A 134 6.18 -12.21 -14.68
CA ASN A 134 6.61 -11.03 -15.44
C ASN A 134 7.52 -10.09 -14.64
N ASN A 135 8.05 -10.55 -13.48
CA ASN A 135 8.90 -9.76 -12.59
C ASN A 135 8.25 -8.45 -12.09
N CYS A 136 6.91 -8.41 -12.05
CA CYS A 136 6.11 -7.30 -11.54
C CYS A 136 5.80 -7.44 -10.05
N LEU A 137 6.00 -8.63 -9.48
CA LEU A 137 5.89 -8.90 -8.04
C LEU A 137 7.05 -9.81 -7.63
N SER A 138 7.82 -9.39 -6.62
CA SER A 138 8.91 -10.20 -6.07
C SER A 138 8.45 -10.82 -4.75
N ARG A 139 8.76 -12.11 -4.56
CA ARG A 139 8.58 -12.79 -3.27
C ARG A 139 9.88 -12.71 -2.48
N PRO A 140 9.85 -12.37 -1.18
CA PRO A 140 11.08 -12.21 -0.43
C PRO A 140 11.74 -13.56 -0.13
N ASN A 141 13.08 -13.58 -0.22
CA ASN A 141 13.94 -14.67 0.24
C ASN A 141 14.70 -14.16 1.47
N ILE A 142 14.37 -14.71 2.63
CA ILE A 142 14.62 -14.07 3.93
C ILE A 142 15.63 -14.90 4.72
N PHE A 143 16.73 -14.26 5.11
CA PHE A 143 17.63 -14.77 6.13
C PHE A 143 17.22 -14.21 7.50
N LEU A 144 16.93 -15.09 8.46
CA LEU A 144 16.56 -14.73 9.84
C LEU A 144 17.81 -14.78 10.72
N CYS A 145 18.18 -13.67 11.35
CA CYS A 145 19.37 -13.60 12.21
C CYS A 145 19.25 -14.55 13.43
N PRO A 146 20.32 -15.29 13.80
CA PRO A 146 20.31 -16.24 14.91
C PRO A 146 19.94 -15.65 16.28
N GLU A 147 20.10 -14.34 16.45
CA GLU A 147 19.77 -13.61 17.69
C GLU A 147 18.26 -13.43 17.92
N ILE A 148 17.42 -13.82 16.95
CA ILE A 148 15.97 -13.82 17.12
C ILE A 148 15.59 -14.95 18.09
N GLU A 149 14.86 -14.59 19.15
CA GLU A 149 14.37 -15.54 20.15
C GLU A 149 13.64 -16.74 19.51
N PRO A 150 13.87 -18.00 19.95
CA PRO A 150 13.28 -19.19 19.32
C PRO A 150 11.76 -19.16 19.13
N LYS A 151 11.02 -18.62 20.12
CA LYS A 151 9.56 -18.49 20.03
C LYS A 151 9.14 -17.53 18.93
N LEU A 152 9.81 -16.38 18.83
CA LEU A 152 9.57 -15.41 17.75
C LEU A 152 10.00 -15.98 16.40
N LEU A 153 11.15 -16.67 16.35
CA LEU A 153 11.68 -17.30 15.13
C LEU A 153 10.67 -18.27 14.51
N GLY A 154 10.05 -19.14 15.31
CA GLY A 154 8.99 -20.04 14.85
C GLY A 154 7.82 -19.28 14.24
N LYS A 155 7.31 -18.27 14.95
CA LYS A 155 6.22 -17.40 14.46
C LYS A 155 6.58 -16.72 13.15
N LEU A 156 7.78 -16.16 13.01
CA LEU A 156 8.23 -15.49 11.78
C LEU A 156 8.27 -16.47 10.60
N LYS A 157 8.80 -17.69 10.78
CA LYS A 157 8.83 -18.71 9.73
C LYS A 157 7.42 -19.08 9.25
N ASP A 158 6.47 -19.21 10.16
CA ASP A 158 5.07 -19.49 9.82
C ASP A 158 4.43 -18.36 9.01
N ILE A 159 4.67 -17.11 9.41
CA ILE A 159 4.19 -15.93 8.67
C ILE A 159 4.81 -15.91 7.27
N ILE A 160 6.13 -16.01 7.15
CA ILE A 160 6.83 -15.99 5.86
C ILE A 160 6.23 -17.02 4.90
N LYS A 161 6.03 -18.27 5.36
CA LYS A 161 5.45 -19.33 4.56
C LYS A 161 4.02 -19.01 4.12
N ARG A 162 3.18 -18.47 5.02
CA ARG A 162 1.79 -18.11 4.73
C ARG A 162 1.68 -17.01 3.66
N HIS A 163 2.59 -16.03 3.70
CA HIS A 163 2.65 -14.93 2.73
C HIS A 163 3.55 -15.23 1.52
N GLN A 164 3.83 -16.52 1.27
CA GLN A 164 4.56 -17.02 0.10
C GLN A 164 5.99 -16.50 -0.03
N GLY A 165 6.59 -16.04 1.07
CA GLY A 165 8.02 -15.80 1.16
C GLY A 165 8.80 -17.11 1.35
N THR A 166 10.11 -17.02 1.23
CA THR A 166 11.04 -18.15 1.41
C THR A 166 12.05 -17.83 2.50
N VAL A 167 12.51 -18.84 3.22
CA VAL A 167 13.57 -18.72 4.22
C VAL A 167 14.84 -19.36 3.66
N THR A 168 15.96 -18.65 3.76
CA THR A 168 17.28 -19.12 3.34
C THR A 168 18.24 -19.16 4.53
N GLU A 169 19.11 -20.17 4.56
CA GLU A 169 20.24 -20.26 5.49
C GLU A 169 21.49 -19.55 4.94
N ASP A 170 21.50 -19.24 3.63
CA ASP A 170 22.58 -18.49 3.00
C ASP A 170 22.24 -17.00 2.95
N LYS A 171 22.94 -16.23 3.78
CA LYS A 171 22.84 -14.76 3.86
C LYS A 171 23.19 -14.06 2.54
N ASN A 172 24.07 -14.63 1.73
CA ASN A 172 24.52 -14.02 0.47
C ASN A 172 23.46 -14.12 -0.64
N ASN A 173 22.59 -15.13 -0.57
CA ASN A 173 21.48 -15.34 -1.50
C ASN A 173 20.15 -14.72 -1.04
N ALA A 174 20.13 -14.09 0.14
CA ALA A 174 18.94 -13.47 0.69
C ALA A 174 18.61 -12.16 -0.04
N SER A 175 17.32 -11.89 -0.24
CA SER A 175 16.88 -10.53 -0.58
C SER A 175 16.70 -9.66 0.66
N HIS A 176 16.46 -10.27 1.82
CA HIS A 176 16.29 -9.60 3.10
C HIS A 176 17.06 -10.30 4.22
N VAL A 177 17.71 -9.52 5.08
CA VAL A 177 18.30 -9.96 6.34
C VAL A 177 17.46 -9.35 7.46
N VAL A 178 16.86 -10.22 8.28
CA VAL A 178 15.93 -9.81 9.32
C VAL A 178 16.57 -9.94 10.69
N TYR A 179 16.59 -8.82 11.41
CA TYR A 179 17.13 -8.67 12.75
C TYR A 179 16.03 -8.72 13.83
N PRO A 180 16.38 -8.95 15.12
CA PRO A 180 15.43 -8.77 16.22
C PRO A 180 14.78 -7.39 16.21
N VAL A 181 13.59 -7.28 16.83
CA VAL A 181 12.92 -5.99 17.02
C VAL A 181 13.77 -5.12 17.95
N PRO A 182 14.16 -3.90 17.55
CA PRO A 182 14.90 -2.98 18.41
C PRO A 182 14.09 -2.59 19.65
N GLY A 183 14.76 -2.43 20.80
CA GLY A 183 14.09 -2.05 22.05
C GLY A 183 13.66 -0.58 22.11
N ASN A 184 14.11 0.26 21.17
CA ASN A 184 13.93 1.70 21.13
C ASN A 184 13.17 2.17 19.87
N LEU A 185 12.19 1.41 19.41
CA LEU A 185 11.38 1.83 18.26
C LEU A 185 10.58 3.10 18.59
N GLU A 186 10.49 3.98 17.60
CA GLU A 186 9.68 5.20 17.67
C GLU A 186 8.19 4.84 17.81
N GLU A 187 7.58 5.30 18.91
CA GLU A 187 6.15 5.11 19.18
C GLU A 187 5.28 6.20 18.56
N GLU A 188 5.86 7.35 18.21
CA GLU A 188 5.13 8.47 17.60
C GLU A 188 4.77 8.16 16.15
N GLU A 189 3.50 8.37 15.78
CA GLU A 189 3.06 8.26 14.39
C GLU A 189 3.71 9.36 13.54
N TRP A 190 4.24 8.96 12.38
CA TRP A 190 4.86 9.86 11.43
C TRP A 190 4.39 9.59 10.01
N VAL A 191 4.55 10.59 9.16
CA VAL A 191 4.23 10.52 7.72
C VAL A 191 5.41 10.97 6.87
N ARG A 192 5.42 10.52 5.60
CA ARG A 192 6.34 10.99 4.56
C ARG A 192 5.57 11.30 3.26
N PRO A 193 5.86 12.42 2.56
CA PRO A 193 5.25 12.69 1.26
C PRO A 193 5.87 11.79 0.18
N VAL A 194 5.04 11.02 -0.53
CA VAL A 194 5.50 10.00 -1.49
C VAL A 194 5.13 10.29 -2.95
N MET A 195 4.15 11.17 -3.19
CA MET A 195 3.78 11.58 -4.53
C MET A 195 3.14 12.96 -4.51
N LYS A 196 3.51 13.84 -5.44
CA LYS A 196 2.83 15.12 -5.63
C LYS A 196 2.06 15.08 -6.96
N ARG A 197 0.83 15.55 -6.93
CA ARG A 197 -0.04 15.64 -8.11
C ARG A 197 -0.92 16.87 -8.00
N ASP A 198 -0.77 17.80 -8.95
CA ASP A 198 -1.45 19.10 -8.94
C ASP A 198 -1.33 19.82 -7.56
N LYS A 199 -2.48 20.10 -6.94
CA LYS A 199 -2.61 20.73 -5.62
C LYS A 199 -2.74 19.70 -4.50
N GLN A 200 -2.41 18.44 -4.75
CA GLN A 200 -2.45 17.36 -3.77
C GLN A 200 -1.09 16.68 -3.61
N VAL A 201 -0.92 16.06 -2.46
CA VAL A 201 0.22 15.21 -2.13
C VAL A 201 -0.26 13.97 -1.41
N LEU A 202 0.28 12.83 -1.79
CA LEU A 202 0.05 11.54 -1.17
C LEU A 202 1.00 11.40 0.01
N LEU A 203 0.44 11.16 1.18
CA LEU A 203 1.18 10.87 2.40
C LEU A 203 1.16 9.39 2.69
N HIS A 204 2.35 8.87 2.93
CA HIS A 204 2.55 7.56 3.49
C HIS A 204 2.58 7.60 5.02
N TRP A 205 1.95 6.63 5.67
CA TRP A 205 1.88 6.50 7.12
C TRP A 205 2.88 5.43 7.59
N GLY A 206 3.83 5.83 8.45
CA GLY A 206 4.89 4.92 8.88
C GLY A 206 4.35 3.64 9.52
N TYR A 207 4.92 2.50 9.13
CA TYR A 207 4.50 1.15 9.53
C TYR A 207 3.11 0.72 9.05
N TYR A 208 2.50 1.45 8.12
CA TYR A 208 1.32 1.00 7.38
C TYR A 208 1.73 0.67 5.94
N PRO A 209 1.04 -0.24 5.24
CA PRO A 209 1.33 -0.45 3.83
C PRO A 209 0.79 0.72 3.00
N ASP A 210 1.34 0.92 1.81
CA ASP A 210 0.94 1.97 0.85
C ASP A 210 -0.57 2.02 0.58
N SER A 211 -1.29 0.91 0.77
CA SER A 211 -2.75 0.87 0.64
C SER A 211 -3.48 1.77 1.65
N TYR A 212 -2.82 2.26 2.70
CA TYR A 212 -3.39 3.21 3.69
C TYR A 212 -3.04 4.67 3.44
N ASP A 213 -2.25 4.95 2.40
CA ASP A 213 -1.79 6.30 2.08
C ASP A 213 -2.97 7.26 1.80
N THR A 214 -2.82 8.51 2.23
CA THR A 214 -3.88 9.54 2.16
C THR A 214 -3.46 10.70 1.27
N TRP A 215 -4.34 11.12 0.37
CA TRP A 215 -4.18 12.38 -0.36
C TRP A 215 -4.61 13.57 0.51
N ILE A 216 -3.74 14.57 0.63
CA ILE A 216 -4.04 15.85 1.29
C ILE A 216 -3.78 17.03 0.34
N PRO A 217 -4.33 18.22 0.60
CA PRO A 217 -3.92 19.43 -0.12
C PRO A 217 -2.42 19.68 0.06
N ALA A 218 -1.72 19.98 -1.03
CA ALA A 218 -0.28 20.27 -1.01
C ALA A 218 0.09 21.51 -0.17
N SER A 219 -0.88 22.37 0.13
CA SER A 219 -0.71 23.52 1.03
C SER A 219 -0.65 23.16 2.51
N GLU A 220 -1.03 21.94 2.89
CA GLU A 220 -1.02 21.48 4.28
C GLU A 220 0.34 20.91 4.71
N ILE A 221 1.32 20.82 3.80
CA ILE A 221 2.63 20.26 4.13
C ILE A 221 3.76 20.93 3.34
N GLU A 222 4.75 21.42 4.07
CA GLU A 222 5.97 22.02 3.52
C GLU A 222 7.12 21.01 3.52
N ALA A 223 6.97 19.96 2.73
CA ALA A 223 8.01 18.94 2.57
C ALA A 223 8.09 18.45 1.12
N ALA A 224 9.32 18.16 0.67
CA ALA A 224 9.55 17.56 -0.62
C ALA A 224 9.00 16.13 -0.65
N VAL A 225 8.56 15.71 -1.83
CA VAL A 225 8.34 14.29 -2.10
C VAL A 225 9.66 13.58 -1.97
N GLU A 226 9.65 12.46 -1.26
CA GLU A 226 10.83 11.62 -1.11
C GLU A 226 11.36 11.09 -2.44
N ASP A 227 12.66 10.77 -2.46
CA ASP A 227 13.26 10.11 -3.61
C ASP A 227 12.81 8.65 -3.74
N ALA A 228 12.96 8.09 -4.93
CA ALA A 228 12.72 6.67 -5.14
C ALA A 228 13.64 5.82 -4.23
N PRO A 229 13.16 4.68 -3.72
CA PRO A 229 13.96 3.78 -2.89
C PRO A 229 15.25 3.36 -3.63
N THR A 230 16.40 3.40 -2.95
CA THR A 230 17.63 2.84 -3.52
C THR A 230 17.49 1.33 -3.67
N PRO A 231 18.02 0.68 -4.72
CA PRO A 231 17.85 -0.76 -4.95
C PRO A 231 18.86 -1.60 -4.13
N GLU A 232 18.97 -1.35 -2.81
CA GLU A 232 19.91 -2.07 -1.94
C GLU A 232 19.50 -3.53 -1.78
N LYS A 233 20.48 -4.44 -1.93
CA LYS A 233 20.32 -5.88 -1.69
C LYS A 233 21.55 -6.44 -0.96
N PRO A 234 21.37 -7.25 0.09
CA PRO A 234 20.10 -7.52 0.77
C PRO A 234 19.60 -6.30 1.54
N ARG A 235 18.27 -6.15 1.64
CA ARG A 235 17.64 -5.19 2.56
C ARG A 235 17.85 -5.66 4.00
N LYS A 236 18.28 -4.77 4.89
CA LYS A 236 18.42 -5.07 6.32
C LYS A 236 17.25 -4.46 7.07
N VAL A 237 16.38 -5.29 7.61
CA VAL A 237 15.16 -4.84 8.31
C VAL A 237 15.01 -5.54 9.65
N HIS A 238 14.20 -4.99 10.56
CA HIS A 238 13.85 -5.70 11.79
C HIS A 238 12.58 -6.56 11.67
N ALA A 239 12.42 -7.53 12.57
CA ALA A 239 11.37 -8.55 12.55
C ALA A 239 9.94 -8.00 12.56
N LYS A 240 9.72 -6.74 12.97
CA LYS A 240 8.40 -6.09 12.92
C LYS A 240 7.88 -5.99 11.47
N TRP A 241 8.77 -5.93 10.47
CA TRP A 241 8.39 -5.95 9.06
C TRP A 241 7.50 -7.16 8.71
N ILE A 242 7.89 -8.34 9.18
CA ILE A 242 7.12 -9.59 8.99
C ILE A 242 5.88 -9.60 9.88
N LEU A 243 5.99 -9.12 11.13
CA LEU A 243 4.84 -9.09 12.06
C LEU A 243 3.72 -8.17 11.57
N ASP A 244 4.09 -7.04 10.95
CA ASP A 244 3.13 -6.12 10.37
C ASP A 244 2.57 -6.67 9.05
N THR A 245 3.36 -7.42 8.26
CA THR A 245 2.82 -8.18 7.12
C THR A 245 1.71 -9.14 7.52
N ASP A 246 1.88 -9.86 8.63
CA ASP A 246 0.82 -10.71 9.20
C ASP A 246 -0.41 -9.90 9.61
N THR A 247 -0.19 -8.71 10.17
CA THR A 247 -1.25 -7.82 10.67
C THR A 247 -2.07 -7.21 9.54
N PHE A 248 -1.43 -6.75 8.47
CA PHE A 248 -2.10 -6.06 7.37
C PHE A 248 -2.47 -6.98 6.20
N ASN A 249 -1.97 -8.22 6.22
CA ASN A 249 -2.03 -9.17 5.13
C ASN A 249 -1.49 -8.59 3.80
N GLU A 250 -0.41 -7.81 3.89
CA GLU A 250 0.27 -7.15 2.77
C GLU A 250 1.77 -7.06 3.09
N TRP A 251 2.64 -7.25 2.10
CA TRP A 251 4.08 -7.05 2.30
C TRP A 251 4.37 -5.56 2.55
N MET A 252 5.08 -5.26 3.65
CA MET A 252 5.31 -3.89 4.11
C MET A 252 6.46 -3.22 3.36
N ASN A 253 6.52 -1.88 3.41
CA ASN A 253 7.63 -1.11 2.83
C ASN A 253 8.89 -1.26 3.68
N GLU A 254 9.97 -1.72 3.09
CA GLU A 254 11.20 -2.04 3.82
C GLU A 254 11.80 -0.82 4.51
N GLU A 255 11.66 0.37 3.92
CA GLU A 255 12.25 1.63 4.42
C GLU A 255 11.74 2.05 5.79
N ASP A 256 10.56 1.58 6.18
CA ASP A 256 10.00 1.87 7.49
C ASP A 256 10.69 1.03 8.59
N TYR A 257 11.37 -0.06 8.22
CA TYR A 257 11.91 -1.07 9.12
C TYR A 257 13.43 -1.22 9.02
N GLU A 258 14.11 -0.32 8.29
CA GLU A 258 15.54 -0.42 8.04
C GLU A 258 16.37 -0.35 9.33
N VAL A 259 17.40 -1.20 9.39
CA VAL A 259 18.41 -1.17 10.45
C VAL A 259 19.81 -1.05 9.86
N ASN A 260 20.73 -0.46 10.63
CA ASN A 260 22.15 -0.41 10.29
C ASN A 260 22.87 -1.70 10.72
N ASP A 261 24.18 -1.76 10.49
CA ASP A 261 25.02 -2.89 10.92
C ASP A 261 25.05 -3.09 12.43
N ASP A 262 24.84 -2.02 13.20
CA ASP A 262 24.69 -2.04 14.67
C ASP A 262 23.27 -2.42 15.13
N LYS A 263 22.42 -2.91 14.21
CA LYS A 263 21.03 -3.36 14.47
C LYS A 263 20.11 -2.26 15.00
N SER A 264 20.50 -1.00 14.84
CA SER A 264 19.74 0.17 15.27
C SER A 264 18.84 0.66 14.13
N PRO A 265 17.61 1.14 14.43
CA PRO A 265 16.74 1.74 13.43
C PRO A 265 17.43 2.86 12.66
N VAL A 266 17.24 2.91 11.35
CA VAL A 266 17.75 3.98 10.49
C VAL A 266 16.60 4.74 9.88
N SER A 267 16.65 6.07 9.95
CA SER A 267 15.74 6.93 9.19
C SER A 267 16.51 7.63 8.09
N ARG A 268 16.50 7.06 6.87
CA ARG A 268 17.09 7.71 5.69
C ARG A 268 16.20 8.84 5.14
N ARG A 269 14.93 8.85 5.52
CA ARG A 269 13.90 9.76 5.01
C ARG A 269 13.46 10.72 6.11
N LYS A 270 13.05 11.93 5.72
CA LYS A 270 12.51 12.92 6.66
C LYS A 270 11.13 12.49 7.12
N LYS A 271 11.03 12.08 8.39
CA LYS A 271 9.77 11.78 9.07
C LYS A 271 9.15 13.08 9.58
N ILE A 272 7.84 13.24 9.38
CA ILE A 272 7.07 14.37 9.89
C ILE A 272 6.07 13.81 10.89
N SER A 273 6.03 14.35 12.11
CA SER A 273 5.06 13.92 13.12
C SER A 273 3.64 14.08 12.58
N ALA A 274 2.83 13.02 12.69
CA ALA A 274 1.44 13.07 12.24
C ALA A 274 0.62 14.11 13.02
N LYS A 275 0.99 14.39 14.28
CA LYS A 275 0.31 15.36 15.15
C LYS A 275 0.26 16.76 14.54
N THR A 276 1.32 17.18 13.86
CA THR A 276 1.36 18.50 13.21
C THR A 276 0.39 18.64 12.04
N LEU A 277 -0.20 17.53 11.57
CA LEU A 277 -1.15 17.51 10.45
C LEU A 277 -2.57 17.13 10.88
N THR A 278 -2.75 16.63 12.11
CA THR A 278 -4.04 16.22 12.69
C THR A 278 -4.59 17.24 13.68
N ASP A 279 -3.74 18.03 14.33
CA ASP A 279 -4.18 18.97 15.35
C ASP A 279 -4.64 20.27 14.71
N GLU A 280 -5.84 20.72 15.05
CA GLU A 280 -6.21 22.12 14.88
C GLU A 280 -5.13 22.93 15.60
N VAL A 281 -4.43 23.79 14.86
CA VAL A 281 -3.55 24.78 15.47
C VAL A 281 -4.45 25.63 16.36
N ASN A 282 -4.52 25.31 17.66
CA ASN A 282 -5.05 26.22 18.65
C ASN A 282 -4.10 27.41 18.66
N SER A 283 -4.43 28.37 17.81
CA SER A 283 -3.72 29.63 17.70
C SER A 283 -3.71 30.25 19.10
N PRO A 284 -2.56 30.66 19.66
CA PRO A 284 -2.49 31.22 21.02
C PRO A 284 -3.26 32.53 21.22
N ASP A 285 -4.03 32.99 20.23
CA ASP A 285 -4.73 34.27 20.21
C ASP A 285 -6.22 34.18 20.56
N SER A 286 -6.77 33.01 20.91
CA SER A 286 -8.18 32.89 21.31
C SER A 286 -8.48 33.38 22.74
N ASP A 287 -7.47 33.69 23.57
CA ASP A 287 -7.65 34.17 24.95
C ASP A 287 -7.61 35.70 25.12
N ARG A 288 -7.59 36.47 24.01
CA ARG A 288 -7.60 37.94 24.05
C ARG A 288 -8.85 38.55 23.44
N ARG A 289 -10.05 38.16 23.88
CA ARG A 289 -11.29 38.95 23.68
C ARG A 289 -12.38 38.51 24.65
N GLY A 290 -12.35 39.06 25.87
CA GLY A 290 -13.42 38.78 26.84
C GLY A 290 -13.38 39.51 28.19
N LYS A 291 -12.73 40.67 28.32
CA LYS A 291 -12.91 41.54 29.51
C LYS A 291 -13.09 43.00 29.11
N LYS A 292 -14.30 43.32 28.64
CA LYS A 292 -14.96 44.62 28.83
C LYS A 292 -16.12 44.32 29.78
N GLY A 293 -16.40 45.02 30.87
CA GLY A 293 -15.94 46.30 31.41
C GLY A 293 -17.05 46.66 32.40
N GLY A 294 -16.73 46.78 33.68
CA GLY A 294 -17.74 47.01 34.72
C GLY A 294 -17.07 47.60 35.94
N ASP A 295 -17.09 48.93 36.02
CA ASP A 295 -17.55 49.69 37.19
C ASP A 295 -17.08 51.14 37.09
N TYR A 296 -18.01 52.06 36.85
CA TYR A 296 -17.93 53.39 37.46
C TYR A 296 -19.33 53.82 37.91
N LYS A 297 -19.43 53.90 39.24
CA LYS A 297 -20.51 54.35 40.11
C LYS A 297 -21.29 55.57 39.62
N LYS A 298 -22.61 55.57 39.86
CA LYS A 298 -23.38 56.78 40.20
C LYS A 298 -24.09 56.57 41.55
N ARG A 299 -23.81 57.49 42.49
CA ARG A 299 -24.60 57.73 43.70
C ARG A 299 -24.95 59.21 43.73
N LYS A 300 -26.20 59.54 43.39
CA LYS A 300 -27.17 60.33 44.15
C LYS A 300 -28.39 60.55 43.26
#